data_AF-A0A2N3FF15-F1
#
_entry.id   AF-A0A2N3FF15-F1
#
_cell.length_a   1.000
_cell.length_b   1.000
_cell.length_c   1.000
_cell.angle_alpha   90.00
_cell.angle_beta   90.00
_cell.angle_gamma   90.00
#
_symmetry.space_group_name_H-M   'P 1'
#
loop_
_entity.id
_entity.type
_entity.pdbx_description
1 polymer ?
#
loop_
_entity_poly.entity_id
_entity_poly.type
_entity_poly.pdbx_seq_one_letter_code
_entity_poly.pdbx_strand_id
1 'polypeptide(L)'
;MTARGTGNIDTAALQTLTHRLREGASEYAPNEADEARELPDRSPGEALSRAPRVPVGPRAVLLDCGTSRVEGYTHVLLVAASAEMLLGSHVVNQLGIILGRVVGVESYGWEGKELLHVRAPGLEWQDLLREAQDALADYLTSQ
;
A
#
# COMPACT_ATOMS: atom_id res chain seq x y z
N MET A 1 9.10 9.64 35.38
CA MET A 1 7.82 10.33 35.09
C MET A 1 8.09 11.36 34.00
N THR A 2 7.76 11.06 32.75
CA THR A 2 8.00 11.90 31.59
C THR A 2 6.89 12.94 31.44
N ALA A 3 7.28 14.22 31.36
CA ALA A 3 6.36 15.34 31.18
C ALA A 3 5.68 15.23 29.81
N ARG A 4 4.34 15.16 29.82
CA ARG A 4 3.51 15.35 28.63
C ARG A 4 3.63 16.83 28.23
N GLY A 5 4.31 17.10 27.12
CA GLY A 5 4.28 18.41 26.49
C GLY A 5 2.89 18.65 25.91
N THR A 6 2.06 19.41 26.61
CA THR A 6 0.86 20.02 26.04
C THR A 6 1.31 21.06 25.02
N GLY A 7 1.30 20.69 23.74
CA GLY A 7 1.53 21.61 22.64
C GLY A 7 0.43 22.67 22.63
N ASN A 8 0.78 23.89 23.04
CA ASN A 8 -0.10 25.04 22.95
C ASN A 8 -0.19 25.38 21.46
N ILE A 9 -1.35 25.12 20.84
CA ILE A 9 -1.54 25.41 19.41
C ILE A 9 -1.49 26.92 19.27
N ASP A 10 -0.48 27.42 18.55
CA ASP A 10 -0.33 28.83 18.28
C ASP A 10 -1.44 29.29 17.33
N THR A 11 -2.44 29.95 17.90
CA THR A 11 -3.59 30.50 17.19
C THR A 11 -3.17 31.42 16.04
N ALA A 12 -2.03 32.12 16.15
CA ALA A 12 -1.51 32.97 15.09
C ALA A 12 -0.97 32.16 13.90
N ALA A 13 -0.33 31.01 14.17
CA ALA A 13 0.11 30.07 13.13
C ALA A 13 -1.10 29.48 12.40
N LEU A 14 -2.17 29.09 13.12
CA LEU A 14 -3.42 28.62 12.55
C LEU A 14 -4.11 29.67 11.66
N GLN A 15 -4.16 30.92 12.12
CA GLN A 15 -4.75 32.02 11.36
C GLN A 15 -3.97 32.30 10.07
N THR A 16 -2.64 32.25 10.14
CA THR A 16 -1.75 32.42 8.98
C THR A 16 -1.96 31.29 7.96
N LEU A 17 -2.08 30.05 8.43
CA LEU A 17 -2.33 28.88 7.58
C LEU A 17 -3.70 28.95 6.92
N THR A 18 -4.72 29.36 7.68
CA THR A 18 -6.09 29.56 7.18
C THR A 18 -6.15 30.67 6.13
N HIS A 19 -5.39 31.75 6.32
CA HIS A 19 -5.28 32.85 5.35
C HIS A 19 -4.65 32.38 4.03
N ARG A 20 -3.50 31.70 4.10
CA ARG A 20 -2.80 31.19 2.91
C ARG A 20 -3.61 30.16 2.13
N LEU A 21 -4.32 29.27 2.83
CA LEU A 21 -5.22 28.32 2.20
C LEU A 21 -6.40 29.02 1.51
N ARG A 22 -6.94 30.09 2.09
CA ARG A 22 -8.02 30.88 1.49
C ARG A 22 -7.55 31.64 0.24
N GLU A 23 -6.34 32.19 0.27
CA GLU A 23 -5.74 32.87 -0.88
C GLU A 23 -5.53 31.89 -2.06
N GLY A 24 -4.99 30.70 -1.81
CA GLY A 24 -4.83 29.67 -2.85
C GLY A 24 -6.15 29.06 -3.35
N ALA A 25 -7.16 28.97 -2.47
CA ALA A 25 -8.48 28.43 -2.84
C ALA A 25 -9.32 29.40 -3.69
N SER A 26 -9.02 30.70 -3.66
CA SER A 26 -9.74 31.70 -4.47
C SER A 26 -9.34 31.68 -5.94
N GLU A 27 -8.19 31.09 -6.26
CA GLU A 27 -7.69 30.91 -7.64
C GLU A 27 -8.18 29.59 -8.27
N TYR A 28 -8.61 28.62 -7.44
CA TYR A 28 -9.22 27.38 -7.91
C TYR A 28 -10.73 27.56 -8.10
N ALA A 29 -11.11 28.09 -9.25
CA ALA A 29 -12.46 27.99 -9.77
C ALA A 29 -12.45 26.94 -10.89
N PRO A 30 -12.81 25.66 -10.62
CA PRO A 30 -12.97 24.69 -11.69
C PRO A 30 -14.07 25.25 -12.61
N ASN A 31 -13.68 25.59 -13.84
CA ASN A 31 -14.61 26.12 -14.82
C ASN A 31 -15.70 25.06 -15.03
N GLU A 32 -16.97 25.45 -14.86
CA GLU A 32 -18.10 24.56 -15.02
C GLU A 32 -18.04 23.93 -16.43
N ALA A 33 -18.08 22.59 -16.46
CA ALA A 33 -17.95 21.75 -17.64
C ALA A 33 -16.58 21.76 -18.34
N ASP A 34 -15.55 21.29 -17.64
CA ASP A 34 -14.77 20.22 -18.28
C ASP A 34 -15.80 19.12 -18.56
N GLU A 35 -16.30 19.06 -19.80
CA GLU A 35 -16.93 17.85 -20.32
C GLU A 35 -15.95 16.73 -19.97
N ALA A 36 -16.29 15.97 -18.92
CA ALA A 36 -15.46 14.89 -18.46
C ALA A 36 -15.31 13.99 -19.68
N ARG A 37 -14.17 14.10 -20.37
CA ARG A 37 -13.79 13.14 -21.39
C ARG A 37 -13.73 11.85 -20.63
N GLU A 38 -14.81 11.08 -20.72
CA GLU A 38 -14.91 9.76 -20.14
C GLU A 38 -13.67 9.04 -20.65
N LEU A 39 -12.74 8.79 -19.73
CA LEU A 39 -11.60 7.95 -20.04
C LEU A 39 -12.22 6.61 -20.44
N PRO A 40 -11.86 6.03 -21.60
CA PRO A 40 -12.44 4.77 -22.02
C PRO A 40 -12.29 3.75 -20.89
N ASP A 41 -13.39 3.05 -20.59
CA ASP A 41 -13.52 2.08 -19.50
C ASP A 41 -13.39 2.62 -18.07
N ARG A 42 -13.67 3.91 -17.82
CA ARG A 42 -13.74 4.45 -16.45
C ARG A 42 -15.03 5.21 -16.19
N SER A 43 -15.90 4.62 -15.39
CA SER A 43 -17.07 5.33 -14.85
C SER A 43 -16.70 6.10 -13.57
N PRO A 44 -17.00 7.41 -13.47
CA PRO A 44 -16.84 8.16 -12.22
C PRO A 44 -17.52 7.45 -11.05
N GLY A 45 -16.80 7.18 -9.97
CA GLY A 45 -17.33 6.49 -8.78
C GLY A 45 -17.34 4.96 -8.87
N GLU A 46 -16.88 4.33 -9.95
CA GLU A 46 -16.79 2.86 -10.03
C GLU A 46 -15.89 2.26 -8.94
N ALA A 47 -14.76 2.93 -8.65
CA ALA A 47 -13.86 2.55 -7.57
C ALA A 47 -14.50 2.67 -6.17
N LEU A 48 -15.50 3.54 -6.01
CA LEU A 48 -16.29 3.66 -4.77
C LEU A 48 -17.43 2.64 -4.70
N SER A 49 -17.87 2.15 -5.87
CA SER A 49 -18.96 1.18 -6.01
C SER A 49 -18.50 -0.24 -5.70
N ARG A 50 -17.21 -0.54 -5.91
CA ARG A 50 -16.59 -1.79 -5.47
C ARG A 50 -16.11 -1.60 -4.04
N ALA A 51 -16.83 -2.18 -3.07
CA ALA A 51 -16.29 -2.31 -1.73
C ALA A 51 -14.94 -3.06 -1.84
N PRO A 52 -13.81 -2.43 -1.47
CA PRO A 52 -12.53 -3.14 -1.47
C PRO A 52 -12.70 -4.34 -0.55
N ARG A 53 -12.48 -5.56 -1.07
CA ARG A 53 -12.46 -6.75 -0.24
C ARG A 53 -11.27 -6.61 0.70
N VAL A 54 -11.53 -6.21 1.93
CA VAL A 54 -10.49 -6.12 2.96
C VAL A 54 -9.97 -7.54 3.18
N PRO A 55 -8.68 -7.81 2.93
CA PRO A 55 -8.12 -9.13 3.20
C PRO A 55 -8.28 -9.43 4.69
N VAL A 56 -8.76 -10.63 5.01
CA VAL A 56 -8.95 -11.13 6.38
C VAL A 56 -7.99 -12.28 6.67
N GLY A 57 -7.65 -12.46 7.94
CA GLY A 57 -6.76 -13.54 8.37
C GLY A 57 -5.32 -13.34 7.86
N PRO A 58 -4.60 -14.42 7.52
CA PRO A 58 -3.19 -14.33 7.13
C PRO A 58 -2.90 -13.46 5.91
N ARG A 59 -3.87 -13.33 5.00
CA ARG A 59 -3.79 -12.45 3.83
C ARG A 59 -3.56 -10.98 4.21
N ALA A 60 -4.05 -10.57 5.37
CA ALA A 60 -3.93 -9.20 5.86
C ALA A 60 -2.50 -8.84 6.29
N VAL A 61 -1.55 -9.79 6.28
CA VAL A 61 -0.15 -9.53 6.61
C VAL A 61 0.58 -8.80 5.49
N LEU A 62 0.15 -8.99 4.24
CA LEU A 62 0.65 -8.23 3.09
C LEU A 62 -0.27 -7.03 2.87
N LEU A 63 0.23 -5.86 3.23
CA LEU A 63 -0.58 -4.64 3.37
C LEU A 63 -0.73 -3.90 2.04
N ASP A 64 0.36 -3.77 1.29
CA ASP A 64 0.40 -2.97 0.07
C ASP A 64 1.52 -3.44 -0.88
N CYS A 65 1.41 -3.04 -2.14
CA CYS A 65 2.42 -3.27 -3.18
C CYS A 65 2.75 -1.97 -3.89
N GLY A 66 3.98 -1.48 -3.71
CA GLY A 66 4.51 -0.28 -4.34
C GLY A 66 5.57 -0.58 -5.39
N THR A 67 6.12 0.49 -5.98
CA THR A 67 7.27 0.41 -6.89
C THR A 67 8.57 0.36 -6.09
N SER A 68 9.42 -0.62 -6.38
CA SER A 68 10.74 -0.71 -5.77
C SER A 68 11.68 0.39 -6.31
N ARG A 69 12.51 0.95 -5.42
CA ARG A 69 13.63 1.84 -5.78
C ARG A 69 14.98 1.13 -5.76
N VAL A 70 15.01 -0.14 -5.38
CA VAL A 70 16.22 -0.97 -5.34
C VAL A 70 16.49 -1.51 -6.73
N GLU A 71 17.73 -1.36 -7.19
CA GLU A 71 18.17 -1.84 -8.51
C GLU A 71 17.88 -3.34 -8.67
N GLY A 72 17.37 -3.71 -9.85
CA GLY A 72 17.06 -5.09 -10.18
C GLY A 72 15.68 -5.58 -9.72
N TYR A 73 14.94 -4.81 -8.93
CA TYR A 73 13.57 -5.13 -8.49
C TYR A 73 12.55 -4.17 -9.09
N THR A 74 11.30 -4.62 -9.23
CA THR A 74 10.21 -3.83 -9.84
C THR A 74 9.17 -3.42 -8.80
N HIS A 75 8.91 -4.29 -7.83
CA HIS A 75 7.87 -4.14 -6.82
C HIS A 75 8.45 -4.20 -5.40
N VAL A 76 7.77 -3.57 -4.45
CA VAL A 76 8.04 -3.73 -3.02
C VAL A 76 6.74 -4.02 -2.30
N LEU A 77 6.69 -5.15 -1.58
CA LEU A 77 5.57 -5.53 -0.73
C LEU A 77 5.81 -5.00 0.68
N LEU A 78 4.81 -4.32 1.22
CA LEU A 78 4.79 -3.91 2.62
C LEU A 78 4.19 -5.03 3.48
N VAL A 79 5.01 -5.54 4.38
CA VAL A 79 4.66 -6.59 5.33
C VAL A 79 4.37 -5.96 6.69
N ALA A 80 3.27 -6.36 7.32
CA ALA A 80 2.89 -5.84 8.62
C ALA A 80 3.99 -6.05 9.68
N ALA A 81 4.26 -5.04 10.51
CA ALA A 81 5.21 -5.13 11.62
C ALA A 81 4.90 -6.29 12.59
N SER A 82 3.62 -6.65 12.71
CA SER A 82 3.11 -7.74 13.54
C SER A 82 3.17 -9.12 12.85
N ALA A 83 3.74 -9.24 11.64
CA ALA A 83 3.75 -10.48 10.86
C ALA A 83 4.33 -11.67 11.63
N GLU A 84 5.45 -11.47 12.35
CA GLU A 84 6.07 -12.55 13.14
C GLU A 84 5.15 -13.05 14.26
N MET A 85 4.37 -12.15 14.88
CA MET A 85 3.41 -12.53 15.93
C MET A 85 2.20 -13.25 15.35
N LEU A 86 1.75 -12.88 14.16
CA LEU A 86 0.56 -13.42 13.52
C LEU A 86 0.81 -14.77 12.83
N LEU A 87 1.96 -14.92 12.18
CA LEU A 87 2.30 -16.09 11.35
C LEU A 87 3.37 -16.99 11.97
N GLY A 88 4.09 -16.49 12.97
CA GLY A 88 5.30 -17.12 13.50
C GLY A 88 6.55 -16.78 12.66
N SER A 89 7.69 -16.65 13.34
CA SER A 89 8.97 -16.27 12.71
C SER A 89 9.40 -17.24 11.59
N HIS A 90 9.04 -18.52 11.69
CA HIS A 90 9.36 -19.50 10.64
C HIS A 90 8.66 -19.16 9.31
N VAL A 91 7.36 -18.86 9.34
CA VAL A 91 6.60 -18.53 8.13
C VAL A 91 7.07 -17.19 7.54
N VAL A 92 7.34 -16.20 8.38
CA VAL A 92 7.89 -14.90 7.92
C VAL A 92 9.23 -15.08 7.22
N ASN A 93 10.12 -15.93 7.75
CA ASN A 93 11.39 -16.24 7.09
C ASN A 93 11.21 -16.99 5.76
N GLN A 94 10.11 -17.73 5.59
CA GLN A 94 9.76 -18.41 4.35
C GLN A 94 8.98 -17.52 3.37
N LEU A 95 8.55 -16.32 3.77
CA LEU A 95 7.66 -15.47 2.97
C LEU A 95 8.21 -15.20 1.56
N GLY A 96 9.50 -14.89 1.46
CA GLY A 96 10.15 -14.70 0.16
C GLY A 96 10.10 -15.96 -0.71
N ILE A 97 10.32 -17.14 -0.13
CA ILE A 97 10.23 -18.43 -0.84
C ILE A 97 8.80 -18.72 -1.29
N ILE A 98 7.81 -18.44 -0.43
CA ILE A 98 6.39 -18.57 -0.76
C ILE A 98 6.05 -17.69 -1.96
N LEU A 99 6.50 -16.43 -1.92
CA LEU A 99 6.25 -15.44 -2.98
C LEU A 99 7.03 -15.73 -4.26
N GLY A 100 8.21 -16.33 -4.16
CA GLY A 100 8.97 -16.82 -5.31
C GLY A 100 8.27 -17.93 -6.10
N ARG A 101 7.18 -18.51 -5.58
CA ARG A 101 6.35 -19.49 -6.30
C ARG A 101 5.24 -18.84 -7.12
N VAL A 102 4.97 -17.55 -6.92
CA VAL A 102 3.99 -16.81 -7.72
C VAL A 102 4.48 -16.71 -9.16
N VAL A 103 3.61 -17.04 -10.11
CA VAL A 103 3.95 -17.02 -11.54
C VAL A 103 4.34 -15.60 -11.95
N GLY A 104 5.51 -15.46 -12.57
CA GLY A 104 6.04 -14.17 -13.02
C GLY A 104 6.95 -13.48 -11.99
N VAL A 105 7.10 -14.02 -10.78
CA VAL A 105 8.15 -13.60 -9.85
C VAL A 105 9.47 -14.25 -10.24
N GLU A 106 10.48 -13.43 -10.54
CA GLU A 106 11.81 -13.87 -10.95
C GLU A 106 12.79 -13.92 -9.77
N SER A 107 12.70 -12.95 -8.86
CA SER A 107 13.56 -12.86 -7.68
C SER A 107 12.92 -12.02 -6.57
N TYR A 108 13.43 -12.18 -5.35
CA TYR A 108 13.00 -11.41 -4.18
C TYR A 108 14.18 -11.09 -3.26
N GLY A 109 14.05 -10.04 -2.46
CA GLY A 109 15.06 -9.61 -1.49
C GLY A 109 14.45 -8.76 -0.39
N TRP A 110 14.94 -8.92 0.84
CA TRP A 110 14.47 -8.16 2.00
C TRP A 110 15.24 -6.86 2.19
N GLU A 111 14.51 -5.79 2.51
CA GLU A 111 15.04 -4.59 3.13
C GLU A 111 14.45 -4.47 4.54
N GLY A 112 15.29 -4.72 5.54
CA GLY A 112 14.83 -4.80 6.93
C GLY A 112 13.85 -5.97 7.14
N LYS A 113 12.79 -5.72 7.93
CA LYS A 113 11.78 -6.73 8.30
C LYS A 113 10.42 -6.56 7.63
N GLU A 114 10.20 -5.40 7.01
CA GLU A 114 8.86 -4.97 6.58
C GLU A 114 8.78 -4.81 5.07
N LEU A 115 9.91 -4.66 4.38
CA LEU A 115 9.94 -4.41 2.94
C LEU A 115 10.52 -5.63 2.23
N LEU A 116 9.70 -6.25 1.40
CA LEU A 116 10.12 -7.34 0.53
C LEU A 116 10.10 -6.86 -0.92
N HIS A 117 11.28 -6.68 -1.48
CA HIS A 117 11.47 -6.33 -2.88
C HIS A 117 11.28 -7.57 -3.74
N VAL A 118 10.58 -7.39 -4.86
CA VAL A 118 10.22 -8.46 -5.78
C VAL A 118 10.47 -7.98 -7.20
N ARG A 119 11.10 -8.83 -8.01
CA ARG A 119 11.26 -8.62 -9.45
C ARG A 119 10.18 -9.42 -10.16
N ALA A 120 9.23 -8.71 -10.76
CA ALA A 120 8.15 -9.29 -11.54
C ALA A 120 7.72 -8.30 -12.63
N PRO A 121 8.53 -8.09 -13.68
CA PRO A 121 8.33 -7.02 -14.67
C PRO A 121 7.06 -7.15 -15.52
N GLY A 122 6.39 -8.31 -15.51
CA GLY A 122 5.16 -8.56 -16.25
C GLY A 122 3.88 -8.56 -15.41
N LEU A 123 3.96 -8.24 -14.11
CA LEU A 123 2.80 -8.20 -13.22
C LEU A 123 2.45 -6.77 -12.83
N GLU A 124 1.16 -6.46 -12.83
CA GLU A 124 0.62 -5.24 -12.24
C GLU A 124 0.63 -5.32 -10.71
N TRP A 125 0.79 -4.19 -10.03
CA TRP A 125 0.89 -4.14 -8.56
C TRP A 125 -0.28 -4.80 -7.83
N GLN A 126 -1.50 -4.62 -8.34
CA GLN A 126 -2.71 -5.17 -7.72
C GLN A 126 -2.79 -6.69 -7.89
N ASP A 127 -2.39 -7.19 -9.07
CA ASP A 127 -2.36 -8.62 -9.33
C ASP A 127 -1.26 -9.28 -8.51
N LEU A 128 -0.05 -8.69 -8.45
CA LEU A 128 1.02 -9.20 -7.61
C LEU A 128 0.61 -9.25 -6.13
N LEU A 129 0.01 -8.18 -5.59
CA LEU A 129 -0.45 -8.18 -4.20
C LEU A 129 -1.50 -9.26 -3.94
N ARG A 130 -2.45 -9.44 -4.87
CA ARG A 130 -3.49 -10.46 -4.74
C ARG A 130 -2.91 -11.86 -4.76
N GLU A 131 -2.11 -12.18 -5.77
CA GLU A 131 -1.44 -13.48 -5.94
C GLU A 131 -0.52 -13.78 -4.75
N ALA A 132 0.18 -12.77 -4.25
CA ALA A 132 1.02 -12.86 -3.06
C ALA A 132 0.21 -13.22 -1.80
N GLN A 133 -0.94 -12.58 -1.61
CA GLN A 133 -1.86 -12.89 -0.51
C GLN A 133 -2.46 -14.29 -0.64
N ASP A 134 -2.84 -14.70 -1.86
CA ASP A 134 -3.39 -16.03 -2.12
C ASP A 134 -2.33 -17.11 -1.88
N ALA A 135 -1.10 -16.95 -2.38
CA ALA A 135 0.00 -17.87 -2.14
C ALA A 135 0.32 -18.05 -0.64
N LEU A 136 0.26 -16.99 0.15
CA LEU A 136 0.43 -17.06 1.59
C LEU A 136 -0.70 -17.83 2.28
N ALA A 137 -1.95 -17.59 1.88
CA ALA A 137 -3.09 -18.32 2.41
C ALA A 137 -3.00 -19.81 2.07
N ASP A 138 -2.69 -20.13 0.81
CA ASP A 138 -2.54 -21.51 0.33
C ASP A 138 -1.45 -22.25 1.10
N TYR A 139 -0.30 -21.60 1.32
CA TYR A 139 0.79 -22.17 2.11
C TYR A 139 0.35 -22.55 3.53
N LEU A 140 -0.45 -21.69 4.18
CA LEU A 140 -0.93 -21.93 5.55
C LEU A 140 -2.02 -22.99 5.63
N THR A 141 -2.81 -23.17 4.58
CA THR A 141 -3.81 -24.26 4.50
C THR A 141 -3.20 -25.61 4.11
N SER A 142 -2.00 -25.61 3.55
CA SER A 142 -1.28 -26.82 3.12
C SER A 142 -0.33 -27.39 4.19
N GLN A 143 -0.29 -26.78 5.39
CA GLN A 143 0.44 -27.24 6.57
C GLN A 143 -0.43 -28.18 7.41
#